data_AF-A0A7W5NUH0-F1
#
_entry.id   AF-A0A7W5NUH0-F1
#
_cell.length_a   1.000
_cell.length_b   1.000
_cell.length_c   1.000
_cell.angle_alpha   90.00
_cell.angle_beta   90.00
_cell.angle_gamma   90.00
#
_symmetry.space_group_name_H-M   'P 1'
#
loop_
_entity.id
_entity.type
_entity.pdbx_description
1 polymer ?
#
loop_
_entity_poly.entity_id
_entity_poly.type
_entity_poly.pdbx_seq_one_letter_code
_entity_poly.pdbx_strand_id
1 'polypeptide(L)'
;MWDMFKAEMQRFRIWAIAYAVLQLVILGFMTRVVDLAQQPRLVYEVLAGVYAVTGLLLGLYQMGGYRKPNTWMNLLHRPIPHGKLAAVLVGAGALQLAVAVVLPLWLLAGWQEFMTARVVDHRHLLLGVSAWLIAVCAYLAGAYAMLANRRYGYSGIALLSWLVFSQATGLGAIAVQLITLAMLAGMVWVAFKPDLGAAPHTLPRTFFTAVPLQLAMWLALVMVGFGIEFLWIAQGSHPNNAPVPAAGGEKESENAEGKDLMVMGLRGSRDPQAQLWREQAQISEVFSFGPGLRATPVRNELVNIVPMEFDDELHRIRWVFSHDRMRLEGYSLVDYRSVGELGVEGDAPFPEPVMPGPENSLIGTTRVYQYDSDQKRVVPRLRLPAGERITGYDRVGDDLALLSDRAVYFYDGRDLAASDGMLTPRQRLAIPGKVGDLYRADAIELLDGYLVSFLFSRSAHNAEGALPYQQMTRIDDQGRAMPIMRRDLKSGFPALWRYQNWFPAPVIYELQRAARRLFAGYQITDDTARPPVPRQVAVIAGVLMLLSLLGAVWWTRKTDLSMPARIAWIVACGVLSLPALMSLRLIHPRREVLQPQLVAQPALA
;
A
#
# COMPACT_ATOMS: atom_id res chain seq x y z
N MET A 1 -18.65 -20.58 31.13
CA MET A 1 -18.01 -19.91 29.96
C MET A 1 -18.98 -19.81 28.80
N TRP A 2 -19.61 -20.92 28.40
CA TRP A 2 -20.63 -20.96 27.35
C TRP A 2 -21.81 -20.02 27.58
N ASP A 3 -22.34 -19.93 28.81
CA ASP A 3 -23.49 -19.06 29.10
C ASP A 3 -23.16 -17.57 28.92
N MET A 4 -21.92 -17.16 29.23
CA MET A 4 -21.46 -15.79 29.02
C MET A 4 -21.30 -15.48 27.54
N PHE A 5 -20.74 -16.42 26.77
CA PHE A 5 -20.66 -16.32 25.32
C PHE A 5 -22.06 -16.17 24.70
N LYS A 6 -22.99 -17.04 25.10
CA LYS A 6 -24.38 -17.03 24.62
C LYS A 6 -25.10 -15.75 24.98
N ALA A 7 -24.96 -15.26 26.21
CA ALA A 7 -25.55 -14.00 26.64
C ALA A 7 -25.04 -12.82 25.80
N GLU A 8 -23.74 -12.78 25.50
CA GLU A 8 -23.17 -11.71 24.69
C GLU A 8 -23.61 -11.81 23.22
N MET A 9 -23.73 -13.03 22.68
CA MET A 9 -24.35 -13.26 21.37
C MET A 9 -25.81 -12.79 21.32
N GLN A 10 -26.59 -13.07 22.36
CA GLN A 10 -28.00 -12.64 22.44
C GLN A 10 -28.13 -11.12 22.53
N ARG A 11 -27.23 -10.45 23.24
CA ARG A 11 -27.23 -9.00 23.44
C ARG A 11 -27.20 -8.21 22.12
N PHE A 12 -26.41 -8.67 21.15
CA PHE A 12 -26.24 -7.98 19.86
C PHE A 12 -26.93 -8.69 18.69
N ARG A 13 -27.64 -9.80 18.93
CA ARG A 13 -28.25 -10.63 17.88
C ARG A 13 -29.09 -9.83 16.88
N ILE A 14 -30.00 -9.00 17.38
CA ILE A 14 -30.93 -8.24 16.53
C ILE A 14 -30.15 -7.24 15.65
N TRP A 15 -29.17 -6.56 16.23
CA TRP A 15 -28.32 -5.60 15.50
C TRP A 15 -27.45 -6.27 14.44
N ALA A 16 -26.85 -7.43 14.76
CA ALA A 16 -26.05 -8.19 13.80
C ALA A 16 -26.90 -8.68 12.61
N ILE A 17 -28.12 -9.18 12.87
CA ILE A 17 -29.06 -9.61 11.82
C ILE A 17 -29.52 -8.41 10.98
N ALA A 18 -29.92 -7.30 11.61
CA ALA A 18 -30.35 -6.10 10.90
C ALA A 18 -29.24 -5.54 10.00
N TYR A 19 -28.00 -5.52 10.49
CA TYR A 19 -26.84 -5.12 9.70
C TYR A 19 -26.60 -6.09 8.52
N ALA A 20 -26.64 -7.40 8.76
CA ALA A 20 -26.48 -8.40 7.70
C ALA A 20 -27.51 -8.23 6.58
N VAL A 21 -28.78 -7.99 6.94
CA VAL A 21 -29.86 -7.74 5.97
C VAL A 21 -29.62 -6.45 5.21
N LEU A 22 -29.28 -5.35 5.90
CA LEU A 22 -28.98 -4.07 5.26
C LEU A 22 -27.80 -4.21 4.28
N GLN A 23 -26.73 -4.88 4.70
CA GLN A 23 -25.57 -5.13 3.85
C GLN A 23 -25.96 -5.97 2.64
N LEU A 24 -26.75 -7.02 2.80
CA LEU A 24 -27.21 -7.85 1.68
C LEU A 24 -28.05 -7.05 0.68
N VAL A 25 -28.90 -6.13 1.14
CA VAL A 25 -29.68 -5.23 0.28
C VAL A 25 -28.75 -4.29 -0.50
N ILE A 26 -27.78 -3.67 0.16
CA ILE A 26 -26.80 -2.78 -0.49
C ILE A 26 -25.98 -3.57 -1.52
N LEU A 27 -25.48 -4.75 -1.16
CA LEU A 27 -24.71 -5.61 -2.06
C LEU A 27 -25.56 -6.06 -3.25
N GLY A 28 -26.80 -6.48 -3.03
CA GLY A 28 -27.73 -6.87 -4.10
C GLY A 28 -28.12 -5.72 -5.03
N PHE A 29 -28.19 -4.49 -4.51
CA PHE A 29 -28.34 -3.30 -5.34
C PHE A 29 -27.07 -3.03 -6.15
N MET A 30 -25.90 -3.08 -5.51
CA MET A 30 -24.61 -2.85 -6.19
C MET A 30 -24.32 -3.87 -7.28
N THR A 31 -24.68 -5.14 -7.11
CA THR A 31 -24.53 -6.15 -8.18
C THR A 31 -25.40 -5.86 -9.40
N ARG A 32 -26.47 -5.08 -9.27
CA ARG A 32 -27.25 -4.62 -10.44
C ARG A 32 -26.58 -3.49 -11.20
N VAL A 33 -25.75 -2.69 -10.53
CA VAL A 33 -25.07 -1.53 -11.12
C VAL A 33 -23.72 -1.93 -11.72
N VAL A 34 -22.97 -2.78 -11.03
CA VAL A 34 -21.62 -3.19 -11.41
C VAL A 34 -21.38 -4.67 -11.13
N ASP A 35 -20.37 -5.26 -11.75
CA ASP A 35 -19.86 -6.55 -11.28
C ASP A 35 -18.93 -6.36 -10.08
N LEU A 36 -19.43 -6.68 -8.89
CA LEU A 36 -18.69 -6.56 -7.64
C LEU A 36 -17.43 -7.43 -7.60
N ALA A 37 -17.41 -8.57 -8.30
CA ALA A 37 -16.26 -9.47 -8.36
C ALA A 37 -15.07 -8.84 -9.13
N GLN A 38 -15.37 -7.96 -10.09
CA GLN A 38 -14.38 -7.39 -11.00
C GLN A 38 -13.95 -5.96 -10.65
N GLN A 39 -14.36 -5.44 -9.49
CA GLN A 39 -14.05 -4.06 -9.11
C GLN A 39 -12.56 -3.81 -8.88
N PRO A 40 -12.07 -2.59 -9.16
CA PRO A 40 -10.68 -2.23 -8.90
C PRO A 40 -10.40 -2.12 -7.39
N ARG A 41 -9.12 -2.24 -7.04
CA ARG A 41 -8.59 -2.16 -5.67
C ARG A 41 -9.22 -1.05 -4.81
N LEU A 42 -9.38 0.16 -5.35
CA LEU A 42 -9.91 1.30 -4.59
C LEU A 42 -11.31 1.02 -4.03
N VAL A 43 -12.19 0.38 -4.80
CA VAL A 43 -13.56 0.06 -4.35
C VAL A 43 -13.52 -0.94 -3.19
N TYR A 44 -12.68 -1.97 -3.28
CA TYR A 44 -12.48 -2.92 -2.20
C TYR A 44 -11.86 -2.28 -0.95
N GLU A 45 -10.94 -1.33 -1.10
CA GLU A 45 -10.37 -0.58 0.02
C GLU A 45 -11.43 0.30 0.72
N VAL A 46 -12.34 0.93 -0.02
CA VAL A 46 -13.47 1.67 0.57
C VAL A 46 -14.39 0.75 1.36
N LEU A 47 -14.78 -0.40 0.80
CA LEU A 47 -15.59 -1.39 1.51
C LEU A 47 -14.89 -1.92 2.76
N ALA A 48 -13.59 -2.22 2.66
CA ALA A 48 -12.77 -2.61 3.80
C ALA A 48 -12.72 -1.51 4.88
N GLY A 49 -12.64 -0.25 4.48
CA GLY A 49 -12.74 0.91 5.37
C GLY A 49 -14.07 0.97 6.13
N VAL A 50 -15.19 0.72 5.45
CA VAL A 50 -16.52 0.64 6.10
C VAL A 50 -16.55 -0.50 7.13
N TYR A 51 -16.05 -1.69 6.79
CA TYR A 51 -16.00 -2.82 7.72
C TYR A 51 -15.06 -2.57 8.90
N ALA A 52 -13.93 -1.88 8.68
CA ALA A 52 -13.04 -1.45 9.75
C ALA A 52 -13.76 -0.49 10.70
N VAL A 53 -14.49 0.51 10.19
CA VAL A 53 -15.28 1.43 11.01
C VAL A 53 -16.36 0.70 11.81
N THR A 54 -17.10 -0.22 11.18
CA THR A 54 -18.10 -1.06 11.87
C THR A 54 -17.47 -1.85 13.02
N GLY A 55 -16.35 -2.52 12.77
CA GLY A 55 -15.61 -3.26 13.79
C GLY A 55 -15.16 -2.36 14.93
N LEU A 56 -14.51 -1.24 14.61
CA LEU A 56 -14.05 -0.25 15.58
C LEU A 56 -15.19 0.23 16.48
N LEU A 57 -16.32 0.65 15.90
CA LEU A 57 -17.49 1.13 16.65
C LEU A 57 -18.06 0.04 17.56
N LEU A 58 -18.15 -1.20 17.10
CA LEU A 58 -18.58 -2.33 17.94
C LEU A 58 -17.62 -2.54 19.12
N GLY A 59 -16.31 -2.47 18.89
CA GLY A 59 -15.29 -2.65 19.93
C GLY A 59 -15.37 -1.54 20.98
N LEU A 60 -15.49 -0.29 20.53
CA LEU A 60 -15.69 0.88 21.39
C LEU A 60 -16.98 0.75 22.21
N TYR A 61 -18.09 0.38 21.58
CA TYR A 61 -19.39 0.26 22.25
C TYR A 61 -19.41 -0.88 23.27
N GLN A 62 -18.97 -2.08 22.86
CA GLN A 62 -19.00 -3.28 23.71
C GLN A 62 -18.11 -3.09 24.95
N MET A 63 -16.84 -2.73 24.75
CA MET A 63 -15.89 -2.58 25.86
C MET A 63 -16.12 -1.29 26.65
N GLY A 64 -16.62 -0.23 26.02
CA GLY A 64 -17.07 0.97 26.72
C GLY A 64 -18.21 0.68 27.72
N GLY A 65 -19.11 -0.25 27.37
CA GLY A 65 -20.12 -0.76 28.29
C GLY A 65 -19.53 -1.49 29.50
N TYR A 66 -18.52 -2.34 29.28
CA TYR A 66 -17.86 -3.10 30.35
C TYR A 66 -16.91 -2.25 31.22
N ARG A 67 -16.32 -1.18 30.68
CA ARG A 67 -15.40 -0.29 31.42
C ARG A 67 -16.05 0.40 32.62
N LYS A 68 -17.39 0.48 32.69
CA LYS A 68 -18.11 1.09 33.82
C LYS A 68 -17.70 0.41 35.15
N PRO A 69 -17.33 1.16 36.20
CA PRO A 69 -16.70 0.59 37.40
C PRO A 69 -17.43 -0.62 38.01
N ASN A 70 -18.74 -0.51 38.19
CA ASN A 70 -19.55 -1.58 38.79
C ASN A 70 -19.61 -2.83 37.89
N THR A 71 -19.70 -2.64 36.58
CA THR A 71 -19.75 -3.73 35.60
C THR A 71 -18.39 -4.42 35.46
N TRP A 72 -17.31 -3.63 35.41
CA TRP A 72 -15.94 -4.12 35.34
C TRP A 72 -15.58 -4.94 36.58
N MET A 73 -15.89 -4.40 37.76
CA MET A 73 -15.63 -5.06 39.02
C MET A 73 -16.42 -6.38 39.12
N ASN A 74 -17.71 -6.39 38.80
CA ASN A 74 -18.52 -7.61 38.79
C ASN A 74 -17.96 -8.65 37.80
N LEU A 75 -17.55 -8.23 36.60
CA LEU A 75 -16.96 -9.12 35.60
C LEU A 75 -15.69 -9.81 36.12
N LEU A 76 -14.81 -9.07 36.77
CA LEU A 76 -13.53 -9.59 37.26
C LEU A 76 -13.63 -10.42 38.55
N HIS A 77 -14.69 -10.25 39.35
CA HIS A 77 -14.92 -11.08 40.55
C HIS A 77 -15.44 -12.49 40.21
N ARG A 78 -15.77 -12.76 38.95
CA ARG A 78 -16.15 -14.10 38.52
C ARG A 78 -14.94 -15.05 38.70
N PRO A 79 -15.15 -16.31 39.12
CA PRO A 79 -14.07 -17.28 39.33
C PRO A 79 -13.55 -17.85 38.00
N ILE A 80 -13.17 -16.97 37.07
CA ILE A 80 -12.68 -17.29 35.74
C ILE A 80 -11.43 -16.45 35.49
N PRO A 81 -10.31 -17.04 35.02
CA PRO A 81 -9.13 -16.29 34.65
C PRO A 81 -9.44 -15.15 33.66
N HIS A 82 -8.88 -13.96 33.87
CA HIS A 82 -9.20 -12.77 33.06
C HIS A 82 -8.95 -12.98 31.57
N GLY A 83 -7.91 -13.73 31.19
CA GLY A 83 -7.65 -14.06 29.79
C GLY A 83 -8.76 -14.88 29.15
N LYS A 84 -9.40 -15.78 29.89
CA LYS A 84 -10.57 -16.55 29.40
C LYS A 84 -11.81 -15.66 29.29
N LEU A 85 -12.01 -14.72 30.21
CA LEU A 85 -13.08 -13.72 30.10
C LEU A 85 -12.91 -12.86 28.84
N ALA A 86 -11.69 -12.35 28.61
CA ALA A 86 -11.35 -11.60 27.41
C ALA A 86 -11.65 -12.40 26.14
N ALA A 87 -11.17 -13.64 26.06
CA ALA A 87 -11.38 -14.51 24.91
C ALA A 87 -12.87 -14.78 24.62
N VAL A 88 -13.69 -14.98 25.66
CA VAL A 88 -15.13 -15.21 25.48
C VAL A 88 -15.85 -13.96 24.94
N LEU A 89 -15.57 -12.78 25.50
CA LEU A 89 -16.22 -11.53 25.06
C LEU A 89 -15.79 -11.12 23.65
N VAL A 90 -14.48 -11.20 23.39
CA VAL A 90 -13.90 -10.93 22.06
C VAL A 90 -14.40 -11.94 21.03
N GLY A 91 -14.43 -13.22 21.38
CA GLY A 91 -14.93 -14.27 20.48
C GLY A 91 -16.39 -14.08 20.10
N ALA A 92 -17.23 -13.63 21.03
CA ALA A 92 -18.63 -13.32 20.75
C ALA A 92 -18.75 -12.12 19.77
N GLY A 93 -17.98 -11.05 20.00
CA GLY A 93 -17.93 -9.90 19.08
C GLY A 93 -17.43 -10.27 17.68
N ALA A 94 -16.37 -11.10 17.60
CA ALA A 94 -15.84 -11.58 16.33
C ALA A 94 -16.85 -12.46 15.57
N LEU A 95 -17.60 -13.33 16.25
CA LEU A 95 -18.65 -14.14 15.63
C LEU A 95 -19.83 -13.27 15.14
N GLN A 96 -20.19 -12.23 15.88
CA GLN A 96 -21.21 -11.27 15.41
C GLN A 96 -20.78 -10.56 14.14
N LEU A 97 -19.52 -10.14 14.05
CA LEU A 97 -18.96 -9.58 12.82
C LEU A 97 -18.94 -10.60 11.69
N ALA A 98 -18.72 -11.89 11.96
CA ALA A 98 -18.79 -12.93 10.93
C ALA A 98 -20.21 -13.04 10.35
N VAL A 99 -21.23 -13.08 11.21
CA VAL A 99 -22.65 -13.11 10.78
C VAL A 99 -23.02 -11.83 10.05
N ALA A 100 -22.54 -10.68 10.53
CA ALA A 100 -22.85 -9.38 9.96
C ALA A 100 -22.19 -9.16 8.59
N VAL A 101 -20.93 -9.60 8.41
CA VAL A 101 -20.09 -9.27 7.24
C VAL A 101 -19.87 -10.44 6.30
N VAL A 102 -19.41 -11.60 6.80
CA VAL A 102 -19.03 -12.75 5.97
C VAL A 102 -20.26 -13.38 5.33
N LEU A 103 -21.31 -13.60 6.13
CA LEU A 103 -22.49 -14.31 5.66
C LEU A 103 -23.15 -13.59 4.47
N PRO A 104 -23.41 -12.26 4.48
CA PRO A 104 -23.93 -11.57 3.30
C PRO A 104 -23.01 -11.66 2.08
N LEU A 105 -21.69 -11.53 2.27
CA LEU A 105 -20.73 -11.62 1.16
C LEU A 105 -20.73 -13.01 0.53
N TRP A 106 -20.75 -14.07 1.33
CA TRP A 106 -20.77 -15.44 0.83
C TRP A 106 -22.12 -15.85 0.25
N LEU A 107 -23.24 -15.35 0.81
CA LEU A 107 -24.56 -15.54 0.20
C LEU A 107 -24.63 -14.88 -1.19
N LEU A 108 -24.06 -13.69 -1.33
CA LEU A 108 -24.00 -13.01 -2.62
C LEU A 108 -23.10 -13.75 -3.61
N ALA A 109 -21.89 -14.16 -3.19
CA ALA A 109 -20.98 -14.93 -4.03
C ALA A 109 -21.61 -16.26 -4.48
N GLY A 110 -22.28 -16.97 -3.56
CA GLY A 110 -23.01 -18.20 -3.89
C GLY A 110 -24.17 -17.93 -4.86
N TRP A 111 -24.93 -16.84 -4.67
CA TRP A 111 -25.96 -16.46 -5.63
C TRP A 111 -25.37 -16.16 -7.01
N GLN A 112 -24.24 -15.44 -7.09
CA GLN A 112 -23.58 -15.15 -8.35
C GLN A 112 -23.11 -16.43 -9.05
N GLU A 113 -22.45 -17.33 -8.31
CA GLU A 113 -21.93 -18.61 -8.82
C GLU A 113 -23.05 -19.51 -9.38
N PHE A 114 -24.18 -19.61 -8.69
CA PHE A 114 -25.23 -20.57 -9.06
C PHE A 114 -26.36 -20.00 -9.94
N MET A 115 -26.57 -18.68 -9.93
CA MET A 115 -27.72 -18.04 -10.59
C MET A 115 -27.34 -17.06 -11.69
N THR A 116 -26.05 -16.79 -11.91
CA THR A 116 -25.57 -15.86 -12.93
C THR A 116 -24.41 -16.45 -13.72
N ALA A 117 -24.06 -15.84 -14.85
CA ALA A 117 -22.89 -16.21 -15.65
C ALA A 117 -21.62 -15.41 -15.26
N ARG A 118 -21.63 -14.75 -14.10
CA ARG A 118 -20.48 -13.97 -13.61
C ARG A 118 -19.41 -14.88 -13.02
N VAL A 119 -18.16 -14.48 -13.14
CA VAL A 119 -17.01 -15.26 -12.67
C VAL A 119 -16.86 -15.12 -11.16
N VAL A 120 -16.95 -16.25 -10.44
CA VAL A 120 -16.69 -16.33 -9.01
C VAL A 120 -15.56 -17.33 -8.72
N ASP A 121 -14.32 -16.81 -8.71
CA ASP A 121 -13.14 -17.57 -8.26
C ASP A 121 -13.09 -17.77 -6.73
N HIS A 122 -12.28 -18.74 -6.28
CA HIS A 122 -12.00 -19.03 -4.87
C HIS A 122 -11.53 -17.80 -4.07
N ARG A 123 -10.80 -16.87 -4.70
CA ARG A 123 -10.36 -15.62 -4.05
C ARG A 123 -11.51 -14.75 -3.56
N HIS A 124 -12.71 -14.83 -4.13
CA HIS A 124 -13.87 -14.07 -3.67
C HIS A 124 -14.39 -14.56 -2.31
N LEU A 125 -14.21 -15.85 -2.01
CA LEU A 125 -14.48 -16.38 -0.67
C LEU A 125 -13.45 -15.86 0.33
N LEU A 126 -12.17 -15.81 -0.07
CA LEU A 126 -11.09 -15.24 0.72
C LEU A 126 -11.25 -13.73 0.95
N LEU A 127 -11.86 -12.99 0.02
CA LEU A 127 -12.25 -11.59 0.24
C LEU A 127 -13.24 -11.45 1.39
N GLY A 128 -14.20 -12.37 1.53
CA GLY A 128 -15.09 -12.42 2.69
C GLY A 128 -14.34 -12.63 4.01
N VAL A 129 -13.36 -13.55 4.02
CA VAL A 129 -12.48 -13.79 5.18
C VAL A 129 -11.63 -12.54 5.49
N SER A 130 -11.06 -11.91 4.47
CA SER A 130 -10.27 -10.69 4.57
C SER A 130 -11.07 -9.55 5.19
N ALA A 131 -12.28 -9.31 4.69
CA ALA A 131 -13.20 -8.29 5.21
C ALA A 131 -13.51 -8.50 6.70
N TRP A 132 -13.73 -9.76 7.10
CA TRP A 132 -13.93 -10.12 8.49
C TRP A 132 -12.69 -9.90 9.35
N LEU A 133 -11.50 -10.32 8.90
CA LEU A 133 -10.26 -10.12 9.64
C LEU A 133 -9.97 -8.62 9.85
N ILE A 134 -10.21 -7.79 8.84
CA ILE A 134 -10.09 -6.33 8.95
C ILE A 134 -11.08 -5.78 9.99
N ALA A 135 -12.35 -6.20 9.93
CA ALA A 135 -13.36 -5.80 10.92
C ALA A 135 -12.97 -6.23 12.35
N VAL A 136 -12.47 -7.46 12.53
CA VAL A 136 -12.04 -7.96 13.84
C VAL A 136 -10.79 -7.23 14.33
N CYS A 137 -9.81 -6.95 13.47
CA CYS A 137 -8.66 -6.12 13.83
C CYS A 137 -9.12 -4.76 14.35
N ALA A 138 -9.99 -4.07 13.60
CA ALA A 138 -10.49 -2.76 14.01
C ALA A 138 -11.32 -2.83 15.31
N TYR A 139 -12.11 -3.90 15.48
CA TYR A 139 -12.81 -4.21 16.72
C TYR A 139 -11.86 -4.37 17.92
N LEU A 140 -10.78 -5.11 17.77
CA LEU A 140 -9.78 -5.26 18.83
C LEU A 140 -9.05 -3.95 19.13
N ALA A 141 -8.77 -3.14 18.11
CA ALA A 141 -8.20 -1.80 18.31
C ALA A 141 -9.15 -0.90 19.12
N GLY A 142 -10.45 -0.92 18.81
CA GLY A 142 -11.48 -0.20 19.57
C GLY A 142 -11.63 -0.72 21.00
N ALA A 143 -11.64 -2.04 21.17
CA ALA A 143 -11.66 -2.70 22.48
C ALA A 143 -10.45 -2.28 23.32
N TYR A 144 -9.24 -2.30 22.75
CA TYR A 144 -8.04 -1.85 23.42
C TYR A 144 -8.10 -0.37 23.78
N ALA A 145 -8.53 0.49 22.86
CA ALA A 145 -8.67 1.93 23.11
C ALA A 145 -9.61 2.23 24.28
N MET A 146 -10.65 1.41 24.47
CA MET A 146 -11.56 1.52 25.60
C MET A 146 -11.01 0.92 26.90
N LEU A 147 -10.17 -0.11 26.86
CA LEU A 147 -9.68 -0.76 28.09
C LEU A 147 -8.39 -0.15 28.60
N ALA A 148 -7.50 0.27 27.71
CA ALA A 148 -6.20 0.83 28.07
C ALA A 148 -6.32 2.21 28.77
N ASN A 149 -5.17 2.68 29.30
CA ASN A 149 -5.06 4.03 29.84
C ASN A 149 -5.23 5.06 28.72
N ARG A 150 -5.98 6.14 28.99
CA ARG A 150 -6.28 7.20 28.02
C ARG A 150 -5.02 7.82 27.37
N ARG A 151 -3.87 7.79 28.04
CA ARG A 151 -2.61 8.34 27.53
C ARG A 151 -2.03 7.58 26.33
N TYR A 152 -2.38 6.30 26.17
CA TYR A 152 -1.82 5.46 25.12
C TYR A 152 -2.82 4.48 24.50
N GLY A 153 -4.09 4.50 24.88
CA GLY A 153 -5.11 3.59 24.35
C GLY A 153 -5.33 3.69 22.83
N TYR A 154 -5.03 4.85 22.23
CA TYR A 154 -5.10 5.03 20.78
C TYR A 154 -4.03 4.25 20.00
N SER A 155 -3.01 3.67 20.66
CA SER A 155 -1.91 2.96 19.98
C SER A 155 -2.37 1.73 19.19
N GLY A 156 -3.49 1.11 19.56
CA GLY A 156 -4.08 0.00 18.80
C GLY A 156 -4.50 0.42 17.38
N ILE A 157 -4.92 1.69 17.21
CA ILE A 157 -5.34 2.23 15.91
C ILE A 157 -4.14 2.35 14.95
N ALA A 158 -2.94 2.62 15.47
CA ALA A 158 -1.72 2.70 14.66
C ALA A 158 -1.35 1.37 13.98
N LEU A 159 -1.80 0.22 14.49
CA LEU A 159 -1.59 -1.06 13.81
C LEU A 159 -2.49 -1.21 12.59
N LEU A 160 -3.66 -0.56 12.57
CA LEU A 160 -4.57 -0.60 11.42
C LEU A 160 -3.99 0.11 10.20
N SER A 161 -3.11 1.11 10.38
CA SER A 161 -2.45 1.75 9.25
C SER A 161 -1.55 0.78 8.48
N TRP A 162 -1.03 -0.27 9.13
CA TRP A 162 -0.25 -1.29 8.41
C TRP A 162 -1.11 -2.05 7.41
N LEU A 163 -2.38 -2.33 7.73
CA LEU A 163 -3.31 -2.98 6.80
C LEU A 163 -3.55 -2.12 5.54
N VAL A 164 -3.59 -0.79 5.70
CA VAL A 164 -3.78 0.16 4.59
C VAL A 164 -2.55 0.27 3.71
N PHE A 165 -1.36 0.35 4.31
CA PHE A 165 -0.13 0.61 3.57
C PHE A 165 0.63 -0.64 3.14
N SER A 166 0.23 -1.83 3.60
CA SER A 166 0.85 -3.10 3.20
C SER A 166 0.79 -3.31 1.68
N GLN A 167 1.87 -3.85 1.13
CA GLN A 167 1.98 -4.26 -0.28
C GLN A 167 1.85 -5.77 -0.45
N ALA A 168 1.44 -6.49 0.60
CA ALA A 168 1.21 -7.91 0.55
C ALA A 168 0.06 -8.24 -0.43
N THR A 169 0.22 -9.32 -1.19
CA THR A 169 -0.76 -9.75 -2.20
C THR A 169 -1.26 -11.17 -1.93
N GLY A 170 -2.45 -11.51 -2.45
CA GLY A 170 -3.07 -12.83 -2.29
C GLY A 170 -3.14 -13.29 -0.82
N LEU A 171 -2.67 -14.52 -0.54
CA LEU A 171 -2.59 -15.07 0.81
C LEU A 171 -1.62 -14.32 1.74
N GLY A 172 -0.64 -13.60 1.18
CA GLY A 172 0.23 -12.72 1.95
C GLY A 172 -0.54 -11.61 2.68
N ALA A 173 -1.59 -11.07 2.05
CA ALA A 173 -2.44 -10.07 2.67
C ALA A 173 -3.20 -10.65 3.88
N ILE A 174 -3.71 -11.88 3.77
CA ILE A 174 -4.33 -12.61 4.89
C ILE A 174 -3.31 -12.84 6.02
N ALA A 175 -2.06 -13.20 5.69
CA ALA A 175 -1.01 -13.37 6.70
C ALA A 175 -0.72 -12.07 7.46
N VAL A 176 -0.65 -10.92 6.79
CA VAL A 176 -0.49 -9.60 7.44
C VAL A 176 -1.68 -9.29 8.36
N GLN A 177 -2.90 -9.59 7.93
CA GLN A 177 -4.10 -9.42 8.76
C GLN A 177 -4.06 -10.31 10.00
N LEU A 178 -3.62 -11.57 9.87
CA LEU A 178 -3.47 -12.49 11.00
C LEU A 178 -2.39 -12.06 12.00
N ILE A 179 -1.25 -11.54 11.52
CA ILE A 179 -0.21 -10.97 12.40
C ILE A 179 -0.75 -9.75 13.14
N THR A 180 -1.45 -8.87 12.43
CA THR A 180 -2.07 -7.67 13.02
C THR A 180 -3.11 -8.06 14.07
N LEU A 181 -3.96 -9.05 13.76
CA LEU A 181 -4.95 -9.62 14.66
C LEU A 181 -4.27 -10.19 15.92
N ALA A 182 -3.19 -10.95 15.77
CA ALA A 182 -2.45 -11.54 16.90
C ALA A 182 -1.84 -10.46 17.81
N MET A 183 -1.26 -9.41 17.23
CA MET A 183 -0.73 -8.28 18.00
C MET A 183 -1.84 -7.58 18.77
N LEU A 184 -2.96 -7.25 18.12
CA LEU A 184 -4.11 -6.60 18.75
C LEU A 184 -4.80 -7.48 19.79
N ALA A 185 -4.89 -8.79 19.58
CA ALA A 185 -5.39 -9.73 20.57
C ALA A 185 -4.48 -9.76 21.81
N GLY A 186 -3.16 -9.74 21.61
CA GLY A 186 -2.18 -9.58 22.70
C GLY A 186 -2.37 -8.26 23.46
N MET A 187 -2.61 -7.16 22.75
CA MET A 187 -2.91 -5.85 23.35
C MET A 187 -4.17 -5.89 24.24
N VAL A 188 -5.28 -6.45 23.74
CA VAL A 188 -6.52 -6.59 24.52
C VAL A 188 -6.31 -7.53 25.71
N TRP A 189 -5.58 -8.62 25.52
CA TRP A 189 -5.27 -9.57 26.59
C TRP A 189 -4.50 -8.91 27.75
N VAL A 190 -3.49 -8.09 27.46
CA VAL A 190 -2.74 -7.37 28.50
C VAL A 190 -3.53 -6.24 29.15
N ALA A 191 -4.53 -5.69 28.46
CA ALA A 191 -5.42 -4.65 28.97
C ALA A 191 -6.49 -5.19 29.94
N PHE A 192 -6.82 -6.49 29.87
CA PHE A 192 -7.76 -7.14 30.79
C PHE A 192 -7.14 -7.38 32.19
N LYS A 193 -7.22 -6.36 33.05
CA LYS A 193 -6.69 -6.37 34.42
C LYS A 193 -7.56 -5.58 35.40
N PRO A 194 -7.44 -5.82 36.72
CA PRO A 194 -8.24 -5.13 37.76
C PRO A 194 -8.15 -3.60 37.68
N ASP A 195 -6.93 -3.08 37.74
CA ASP A 195 -6.67 -1.66 37.59
C ASP A 195 -6.29 -1.32 36.15
N LEU A 196 -7.22 -0.71 35.42
CA LEU A 196 -7.02 -0.22 34.05
C LEU A 196 -6.05 0.96 33.98
N GLY A 197 -5.87 1.70 35.07
CA GLY A 197 -4.97 2.85 35.18
C GLY A 197 -3.51 2.47 35.38
N ALA A 198 -3.24 1.31 36.00
CA ALA A 198 -1.89 0.85 36.30
C ALA A 198 -0.99 0.79 35.06
N ALA A 199 0.30 1.10 35.24
CA ALA A 199 1.29 0.93 34.19
C ALA A 199 1.54 -0.57 33.88
N PRO A 200 2.06 -0.93 32.71
CA PRO A 200 2.61 -2.25 32.46
C PRO A 200 3.91 -2.44 33.25
N HIS A 201 4.02 -3.54 33.99
CA HIS A 201 5.20 -3.85 34.82
C HIS A 201 5.90 -5.17 34.44
N THR A 202 5.25 -6.02 33.64
CA THR A 202 5.84 -7.28 33.15
C THR A 202 6.32 -7.12 31.72
N LEU A 203 7.30 -7.93 31.30
CA LEU A 203 7.86 -7.87 29.95
C LEU A 203 6.78 -7.98 28.85
N PRO A 204 5.85 -8.97 28.87
CA PRO A 204 4.83 -9.08 27.83
C PRO A 204 3.88 -7.87 27.80
N ARG A 205 3.48 -7.35 28.97
CA ARG A 205 2.59 -6.16 29.06
C ARG A 205 3.28 -4.91 28.52
N THR A 206 4.58 -4.79 28.78
CA THR A 206 5.38 -3.67 28.27
C THR A 206 5.55 -3.79 26.77
N PHE A 207 5.86 -4.97 26.24
CA PHE A 207 6.00 -5.22 24.81
C PHE A 207 4.72 -4.86 24.02
N PHE A 208 3.58 -5.45 24.38
CA PHE A 208 2.31 -5.22 23.68
C PHE A 208 1.79 -3.78 23.81
N THR A 209 2.27 -3.01 24.79
CA THR A 209 1.89 -1.59 24.92
C THR A 209 2.88 -0.68 24.20
N ALA A 210 4.19 -0.88 24.41
CA ALA A 210 5.24 0.03 23.98
C ALA A 210 5.49 -0.05 22.47
N VAL A 211 5.51 -1.23 21.87
CA VAL A 211 5.82 -1.39 20.44
C VAL A 211 4.76 -0.68 19.56
N PRO A 212 3.45 -0.95 19.71
CA PRO A 212 2.43 -0.22 18.95
C PRO A 212 2.42 1.28 19.26
N LEU A 213 2.69 1.67 20.51
CA LEU A 213 2.75 3.08 20.89
C LEU A 213 3.93 3.81 20.25
N GLN A 214 5.10 3.18 20.14
CA GLN A 214 6.25 3.75 19.43
C GLN A 214 5.94 3.96 17.95
N LEU A 215 5.28 2.99 17.30
CA LEU A 215 4.80 3.17 15.93
C LEU A 215 3.79 4.33 15.84
N ALA A 216 2.85 4.43 16.79
CA ALA A 216 1.89 5.54 16.84
C ALA A 216 2.58 6.91 17.01
N MET A 217 3.64 6.99 17.83
CA MET A 217 4.42 8.22 18.02
C MET A 217 5.22 8.58 16.78
N TRP A 218 5.77 7.59 16.07
CA TRP A 218 6.41 7.85 14.78
C TRP A 218 5.40 8.36 13.75
N LEU A 219 4.22 7.73 13.63
CA LEU A 219 3.14 8.20 12.76
C LEU A 219 2.69 9.61 13.13
N ALA A 220 2.59 9.94 14.42
CA ALA A 220 2.27 11.30 14.86
C ALA A 220 3.30 12.33 14.37
N LEU A 221 4.60 11.99 14.41
CA LEU A 221 5.66 12.84 13.86
C LEU A 221 5.57 12.98 12.33
N VAL A 222 5.22 11.90 11.62
CA VAL A 222 4.93 11.95 10.17
C VAL A 222 3.74 12.87 9.88
N MET A 223 2.67 12.81 10.68
CA MET A 223 1.51 13.69 10.55
C MET A 223 1.84 15.17 10.81
N VAL A 224 2.80 15.46 11.70
CA VAL A 224 3.35 16.82 11.85
C VAL A 224 4.05 17.27 10.57
N GLY A 225 4.82 16.38 9.92
CA GLY A 225 5.42 16.61 8.60
C GLY A 225 4.36 17.00 7.56
N PHE A 226 3.28 16.22 7.45
CA PHE A 226 2.15 16.58 6.57
C PHE A 226 1.55 17.95 6.91
N GLY A 227 1.38 18.30 8.19
CA GLY A 227 0.92 19.64 8.59
C GLY A 227 1.84 20.77 8.11
N ILE A 228 3.16 20.54 8.16
CA ILE A 228 4.16 21.46 7.61
C ILE A 228 4.04 21.56 6.09
N GLU A 229 3.80 20.43 5.40
CA GLU A 229 3.57 20.42 3.94
C GLU A 229 2.38 21.28 3.55
N PHE A 230 1.25 21.14 4.25
CA PHE A 230 0.05 21.93 4.02
C PHE A 230 0.31 23.44 4.20
N LEU A 231 1.06 23.82 5.24
CA LEU A 231 1.47 25.20 5.45
C LEU A 231 2.39 25.71 4.32
N TRP A 232 3.34 24.88 3.87
CA TRP A 232 4.25 25.21 2.77
C TRP A 232 3.51 25.37 1.43
N ILE A 233 2.52 24.51 1.17
CA ILE A 233 1.59 24.62 0.05
C ILE A 233 0.79 25.92 0.13
N ALA A 234 0.20 26.23 1.29
CA ALA A 234 -0.60 27.44 1.48
C ALA A 234 0.20 28.73 1.30
N GLN A 235 1.51 28.69 1.58
CA GLN A 235 2.44 29.80 1.30
C GLN A 235 2.79 29.95 -0.19
N GLY A 236 2.43 28.99 -1.05
CA GLY A 236 2.69 29.01 -2.49
C GLY A 236 4.14 28.76 -2.90
N SER A 237 5.05 28.51 -1.94
CA SER A 237 6.47 28.26 -2.20
C SER A 237 6.83 26.78 -2.29
N HIS A 238 5.83 25.89 -2.19
CA HIS A 238 6.01 24.45 -2.36
C HIS A 238 6.43 24.11 -3.81
N PRO A 239 7.43 23.23 -4.05
CA PRO A 239 7.95 22.96 -5.39
C PRO A 239 6.91 22.46 -6.39
N ASN A 240 5.87 21.75 -5.93
CA ASN A 240 4.77 21.30 -6.78
C ASN A 240 3.77 22.42 -7.16
N ASN A 241 3.80 23.55 -6.46
CA ASN A 241 2.82 24.63 -6.61
C ASN A 241 3.47 25.98 -7.02
N ALA A 242 4.80 26.02 -7.12
CA ALA A 242 5.50 27.20 -7.55
C ALA A 242 5.09 27.54 -9.00
N PRO A 243 4.69 28.80 -9.29
CA PRO A 243 4.18 29.17 -10.61
C PRO A 243 5.24 29.03 -11.71
N VAL A 244 6.52 29.19 -11.34
CA VAL A 244 7.66 29.00 -12.24
C VAL A 244 8.63 28.02 -11.57
N PRO A 245 8.83 26.82 -12.14
CA PRO A 245 9.82 25.86 -11.64
C PRO A 245 11.25 26.43 -11.67
N ALA A 246 12.09 25.99 -10.73
CA ALA A 246 13.49 26.39 -10.71
C ALA A 246 14.25 25.83 -11.93
N ALA A 247 14.99 26.70 -12.62
CA ALA A 247 15.79 26.33 -13.79
C ALA A 247 16.85 25.25 -13.46
N GLY A 248 16.95 24.26 -14.33
CA GLY A 248 17.74 23.03 -14.16
C GLY A 248 17.16 22.07 -13.12
N GLY A 249 15.91 22.28 -12.69
CA GLY A 249 15.26 21.51 -11.63
C GLY A 249 14.51 20.29 -12.13
N GLU A 250 14.19 19.40 -11.19
CA GLU A 250 13.34 18.24 -11.46
C GLU A 250 11.94 18.67 -11.96
N LYS A 251 11.33 19.68 -11.33
CA LYS A 251 9.98 20.15 -11.68
C LYS A 251 9.90 20.84 -13.03
N GLU A 252 10.95 21.57 -13.41
CA GLU A 252 11.07 22.12 -14.77
C GLU A 252 11.08 20.99 -15.79
N SER A 253 11.80 19.90 -15.51
CA SER A 253 11.94 18.76 -16.42
C SER A 253 10.68 17.88 -16.48
N GLU A 254 9.96 17.74 -15.36
CA GLU A 254 8.66 17.06 -15.31
C GLU A 254 7.58 17.83 -16.08
N ASN A 255 7.58 19.16 -15.96
CA ASN A 255 6.58 20.03 -16.60
C ASN A 255 6.90 20.37 -18.06
N ALA A 256 8.15 20.16 -18.51
CA ALA A 256 8.55 20.43 -19.89
C ALA A 256 7.76 19.56 -20.90
N GLU A 257 7.49 20.09 -22.09
CA GLU A 257 7.05 19.27 -23.22
C GLU A 257 8.19 18.33 -23.67
N GLY A 258 7.86 17.22 -24.33
CA GLY A 258 8.85 16.23 -24.78
C GLY A 258 10.00 16.85 -25.58
N LYS A 259 9.68 17.70 -26.56
CA LYS A 259 10.68 18.45 -27.37
C LYS A 259 11.62 19.31 -26.53
N ASP A 260 11.08 20.01 -25.54
CA ASP A 260 11.85 20.91 -24.69
C ASP A 260 12.74 20.11 -23.75
N LEU A 261 12.22 19.02 -23.20
CA LEU A 261 12.97 18.10 -22.37
C LEU A 261 14.16 17.50 -23.13
N MET A 262 13.96 17.07 -24.38
CA MET A 262 15.04 16.56 -25.23
C MET A 262 16.10 17.62 -25.51
N VAL A 263 15.68 18.85 -25.86
CA VAL A 263 16.62 19.96 -26.04
C VAL A 263 17.39 20.24 -24.76
N MET A 264 16.72 20.29 -23.60
CA MET A 264 17.38 20.47 -22.30
C MET A 264 18.41 19.37 -22.01
N GLY A 265 18.10 18.12 -22.37
CA GLY A 265 18.98 16.97 -22.20
C GLY A 265 20.25 17.05 -23.06
N LEU A 266 20.19 17.73 -24.21
CA LEU A 266 21.30 17.86 -25.16
C LEU A 266 22.18 19.10 -24.96
N ARG A 267 21.76 20.10 -24.17
CA ARG A 267 22.43 21.41 -24.03
C ARG A 267 23.93 21.36 -23.64
N GLY A 268 24.38 20.29 -22.99
CA GLY A 268 25.79 20.09 -22.60
C GLY A 268 26.50 18.93 -23.32
N SER A 269 25.87 18.34 -24.33
CA SER A 269 26.46 17.22 -25.07
C SER A 269 27.66 17.68 -25.89
N ARG A 270 28.70 16.83 -25.93
CA ARG A 270 29.89 17.00 -26.79
C ARG A 270 29.79 16.21 -28.09
N ASP A 271 28.67 15.50 -28.29
CA ASP A 271 28.45 14.74 -29.52
C ASP A 271 28.35 15.71 -30.72
N PRO A 272 29.07 15.47 -31.82
CA PRO A 272 29.00 16.32 -33.02
C PRO A 272 27.58 16.49 -33.58
N GLN A 273 26.71 15.49 -33.40
CA GLN A 273 25.34 15.50 -33.90
C GLN A 273 24.34 16.14 -32.91
N ALA A 274 24.77 16.53 -31.70
CA ALA A 274 23.87 17.08 -30.69
C ALA A 274 23.20 18.40 -31.10
N GLN A 275 23.82 19.20 -31.99
CA GLN A 275 23.14 20.38 -32.53
C GLN A 275 21.99 19.97 -33.47
N LEU A 276 22.26 19.05 -34.39
CA LEU A 276 21.26 18.53 -35.33
C LEU A 276 20.08 17.91 -34.58
N TRP A 277 20.33 17.09 -33.55
CA TRP A 277 19.26 16.48 -32.76
C TRP A 277 18.43 17.50 -31.98
N ARG A 278 19.01 18.63 -31.56
CA ARG A 278 18.23 19.73 -30.94
C ARG A 278 17.29 20.37 -31.95
N GLU A 279 17.74 20.58 -33.18
CA GLU A 279 16.92 21.11 -34.26
C GLU A 279 15.84 20.10 -34.67
N GLN A 280 16.19 18.82 -34.82
CA GLN A 280 15.23 17.74 -35.10
C GLN A 280 14.17 17.59 -34.01
N ALA A 281 14.55 17.61 -32.72
CA ALA A 281 13.58 17.52 -31.63
C ALA A 281 12.54 18.65 -31.64
N GLN A 282 12.82 19.79 -32.27
CA GLN A 282 11.88 20.92 -32.39
C GLN A 282 10.96 20.81 -33.61
N ILE A 283 11.29 19.95 -34.58
CA ILE A 283 10.56 19.80 -35.86
C ILE A 283 9.80 18.47 -35.90
N SER A 284 10.44 17.40 -35.41
CA SER A 284 9.86 16.06 -35.35
C SER A 284 8.83 15.93 -34.24
N GLU A 285 7.89 15.00 -34.43
CA GLU A 285 7.01 14.56 -33.36
C GLU A 285 7.83 13.82 -32.28
N VAL A 286 7.53 14.12 -31.01
CA VAL A 286 8.16 13.50 -29.85
C VAL A 286 7.13 12.60 -29.18
N PHE A 287 7.44 11.32 -29.12
CA PHE A 287 6.56 10.32 -28.51
C PHE A 287 6.95 10.13 -27.06
N SER A 288 6.07 10.53 -26.15
CA SER A 288 6.22 10.25 -24.72
C SER A 288 5.63 8.88 -24.40
N PHE A 289 6.43 8.02 -23.79
CA PHE A 289 6.01 6.74 -23.24
C PHE A 289 6.64 6.56 -21.85
N GLY A 290 6.26 5.55 -21.10
CA GLY A 290 6.84 5.36 -19.78
C GLY A 290 6.27 4.17 -19.05
N PRO A 291 6.59 4.02 -17.74
CA PRO A 291 5.92 3.01 -16.96
C PRO A 291 4.47 3.43 -16.76
N GLY A 292 3.61 3.02 -17.69
CA GLY A 292 2.16 3.19 -17.63
C GLY A 292 1.51 2.21 -16.65
N LEU A 293 2.16 1.08 -16.40
CA LEU A 293 1.71 0.08 -15.44
C LEU A 293 2.40 0.28 -14.10
N ARG A 294 1.61 0.47 -13.04
CA ARG A 294 2.12 0.55 -11.66
C ARG A 294 2.31 -0.82 -11.02
N ALA A 295 1.60 -1.82 -11.51
CA ALA A 295 1.66 -3.22 -11.13
C ALA A 295 1.15 -4.06 -12.31
N THR A 296 1.56 -5.33 -12.36
CA THR A 296 1.02 -6.34 -13.27
C THR A 296 0.19 -7.34 -12.48
N PRO A 297 -0.83 -7.96 -13.08
CA PRO A 297 -1.72 -8.85 -12.34
C PRO A 297 -0.96 -10.10 -11.88
N VAL A 298 -1.16 -10.48 -10.61
CA VAL A 298 -0.57 -11.69 -10.03
C VAL A 298 -1.66 -12.73 -9.75
N ARG A 299 -1.30 -14.00 -9.93
CA ARG A 299 -2.26 -15.10 -9.74
C ARG A 299 -2.75 -15.12 -8.29
N ASN A 300 -4.05 -15.35 -8.11
CA ASN A 300 -4.73 -15.38 -6.81
C ASN A 300 -4.58 -14.10 -5.96
N GLU A 301 -4.38 -12.94 -6.60
CA GLU A 301 -4.55 -11.66 -5.90
C GLU A 301 -5.99 -11.51 -5.41
N LEU A 302 -6.15 -11.08 -4.16
CA LEU A 302 -7.48 -10.90 -3.56
C LEU A 302 -8.27 -9.81 -4.27
N VAL A 303 -7.60 -8.79 -4.80
CA VAL A 303 -8.21 -7.64 -5.46
C VAL A 303 -7.67 -7.50 -6.87
N ASN A 304 -8.45 -6.92 -7.77
CA ASN A 304 -7.99 -6.60 -9.11
C ASN A 304 -7.31 -5.22 -9.14
N ILE A 305 -6.24 -5.09 -9.93
CA ILE A 305 -5.55 -3.81 -10.15
C ILE A 305 -6.43 -2.88 -10.98
N VAL A 306 -7.03 -3.45 -12.03
CA VAL A 306 -8.03 -2.86 -12.93
C VAL A 306 -9.11 -3.91 -13.19
N PRO A 307 -10.32 -3.54 -13.65
CA PRO A 307 -11.29 -4.53 -14.09
C PRO A 307 -10.66 -5.52 -15.08
N MET A 308 -10.73 -6.81 -14.77
CA MET A 308 -10.11 -7.88 -15.57
C MET A 308 -11.11 -8.40 -16.61
N GLU A 309 -11.78 -7.46 -17.28
CA GLU A 309 -12.88 -7.72 -18.21
C GLU A 309 -12.86 -6.76 -19.40
N PHE A 310 -13.34 -7.21 -20.55
CA PHE A 310 -13.52 -6.38 -21.73
C PHE A 310 -14.73 -6.85 -22.55
N ASP A 311 -15.27 -5.95 -23.36
CA ASP A 311 -16.43 -6.22 -24.24
C ASP A 311 -15.97 -6.51 -25.66
N ASP A 312 -16.46 -7.61 -26.22
CA ASP A 312 -16.49 -7.86 -27.65
C ASP A 312 -17.77 -7.23 -28.21
N GLU A 313 -17.65 -6.02 -28.75
CA GLU A 313 -18.79 -5.24 -29.25
C GLU A 313 -19.49 -5.90 -30.44
N LEU A 314 -18.73 -6.59 -31.30
CA LEU A 314 -19.24 -7.26 -32.50
C LEU A 314 -20.24 -8.36 -32.13
N HIS A 315 -19.87 -9.18 -31.15
CA HIS A 315 -20.69 -10.31 -30.70
C HIS A 315 -21.53 -10.00 -29.47
N ARG A 316 -21.38 -8.82 -28.87
CA ARG A 316 -22.02 -8.39 -27.62
C ARG A 316 -21.76 -9.37 -26.48
N ILE A 317 -20.50 -9.77 -26.31
CA ILE A 317 -20.06 -10.68 -25.24
C ILE A 317 -19.14 -9.89 -24.31
N ARG A 318 -19.30 -10.05 -23.00
CA ARG A 318 -18.27 -9.65 -22.04
C ARG A 318 -17.40 -10.84 -21.69
N TRP A 319 -16.09 -10.66 -21.84
CA TRP A 319 -15.08 -11.62 -21.42
C TRP A 319 -14.50 -11.19 -20.08
N VAL A 320 -14.50 -12.09 -19.10
CA VAL A 320 -14.03 -11.83 -17.74
C VAL A 320 -12.98 -12.86 -17.34
N PHE A 321 -11.83 -12.42 -16.81
CA PHE A 321 -10.75 -13.33 -16.46
C PHE A 321 -11.02 -14.12 -15.16
N SER A 322 -10.97 -15.45 -15.25
CA SER A 322 -10.98 -16.36 -14.10
C SER A 322 -9.56 -16.70 -13.66
N HIS A 323 -9.25 -16.45 -12.39
CA HIS A 323 -7.96 -16.84 -11.79
C HIS A 323 -7.88 -18.35 -11.50
N ASP A 324 -9.02 -19.02 -11.32
CA ASP A 324 -9.06 -20.44 -11.05
C ASP A 324 -8.80 -21.25 -12.33
N ARG A 325 -9.52 -20.91 -13.42
CA ARG A 325 -9.36 -21.57 -14.73
C ARG A 325 -8.18 -21.04 -15.54
N MET A 326 -7.69 -19.84 -15.21
CA MET A 326 -6.68 -19.12 -16.01
C MET A 326 -7.15 -18.94 -17.46
N ARG A 327 -8.41 -18.59 -17.64
CA ARG A 327 -9.10 -18.36 -18.93
C ARG A 327 -10.07 -17.20 -18.78
N LEU A 328 -10.51 -16.64 -19.90
CA LEU A 328 -11.61 -15.69 -19.93
C LEU A 328 -12.92 -16.47 -20.02
N GLU A 329 -13.89 -16.16 -19.16
CA GLU A 329 -15.25 -16.70 -19.24
C GLU A 329 -16.18 -15.64 -19.83
N GLY A 330 -16.97 -16.04 -20.82
CA GLY A 330 -17.80 -15.14 -21.61
C GLY A 330 -19.26 -15.23 -21.21
N TYR A 331 -19.93 -14.07 -21.12
CA TYR A 331 -21.39 -14.02 -21.04
C TYR A 331 -21.96 -12.95 -21.99
N SER A 332 -23.17 -13.21 -22.48
CA SER A 332 -23.86 -12.35 -23.44
C SER A 332 -24.37 -11.09 -22.75
N LEU A 333 -24.12 -9.92 -23.35
CA LEU A 333 -24.62 -8.63 -22.87
C LEU A 333 -26.12 -8.44 -23.12
N VAL A 334 -26.75 -9.32 -23.89
CA VAL A 334 -28.18 -9.24 -24.24
C VAL A 334 -29.04 -9.97 -23.20
N ASP A 335 -28.66 -11.19 -22.84
CA ASP A 335 -29.46 -12.08 -21.99
C ASP A 335 -28.71 -12.59 -20.74
N TYR A 336 -27.45 -12.17 -20.54
CA TYR A 336 -26.60 -12.49 -19.39
C TYR A 336 -26.36 -13.99 -19.18
N ARG A 337 -26.51 -14.79 -20.24
CA ARG A 337 -26.19 -16.23 -20.23
C ARG A 337 -24.72 -16.47 -20.57
N SER A 338 -24.17 -17.55 -20.04
CA SER A 338 -22.82 -18.00 -20.38
C SER A 338 -22.74 -18.37 -21.86
N VAL A 339 -21.66 -17.94 -22.52
CA VAL A 339 -21.42 -18.12 -23.96
C VAL A 339 -20.23 -19.06 -24.22
N GLY A 340 -19.29 -19.18 -23.28
CA GLY A 340 -18.16 -20.10 -23.38
C GLY A 340 -16.93 -19.60 -22.63
N GLU A 341 -15.79 -20.21 -22.94
CA GLU A 341 -14.48 -19.81 -22.44
C GLU A 341 -13.57 -19.40 -23.60
N LEU A 342 -12.56 -18.58 -23.29
CA LEU A 342 -11.56 -18.11 -24.23
C LEU A 342 -10.18 -18.24 -23.59
N GLY A 343 -9.32 -19.02 -24.26
CA GLY A 343 -7.93 -19.23 -23.88
C GLY A 343 -6.94 -18.65 -24.89
N VAL A 344 -5.67 -19.01 -24.73
CA VAL A 344 -4.59 -18.67 -25.66
C VAL A 344 -4.55 -19.70 -26.79
N GLU A 345 -4.41 -19.23 -28.04
CA GLU A 345 -4.28 -20.08 -29.24
C GLU A 345 -5.38 -21.16 -29.33
N GLY A 346 -6.61 -20.78 -29.01
CA GLY A 346 -7.75 -21.68 -28.81
C GLY A 346 -8.15 -21.66 -27.34
N ASP A 347 -8.16 -22.83 -26.70
CA ASP A 347 -8.64 -22.98 -25.31
C ASP A 347 -7.50 -23.20 -24.30
N ALA A 348 -6.23 -22.98 -24.63
CA ALA A 348 -5.17 -23.21 -23.65
C ALA A 348 -5.27 -22.19 -22.49
N PRO A 349 -5.06 -22.59 -21.22
CA PRO A 349 -5.00 -21.64 -20.12
C PRO A 349 -3.88 -20.62 -20.34
N PHE A 350 -4.12 -19.37 -19.94
CA PHE A 350 -3.08 -18.36 -19.87
C PHE A 350 -2.00 -18.79 -18.86
N PRO A 351 -0.72 -18.64 -19.20
CA PRO A 351 0.38 -18.99 -18.29
C PRO A 351 0.48 -18.02 -17.10
N GLU A 352 -0.09 -16.84 -17.22
CA GLU A 352 -0.11 -15.77 -16.22
C GLU A 352 -1.42 -14.99 -16.34
N PRO A 353 -1.90 -14.33 -15.28
CA PRO A 353 -3.09 -13.49 -15.39
C PRO A 353 -2.88 -12.36 -16.40
N VAL A 354 -3.96 -11.97 -17.06
CA VAL A 354 -3.95 -10.89 -18.05
C VAL A 354 -5.00 -9.84 -17.71
N MET A 355 -4.68 -8.59 -18.03
CA MET A 355 -5.61 -7.47 -17.94
C MET A 355 -5.81 -6.82 -19.32
N PRO A 356 -6.96 -6.19 -19.58
CA PRO A 356 -7.18 -5.43 -20.81
C PRO A 356 -6.14 -4.32 -20.98
N GLY A 357 -5.64 -4.16 -22.20
CA GLY A 357 -4.77 -3.07 -22.64
C GLY A 357 -5.39 -2.31 -23.82
N PRO A 358 -4.65 -1.36 -24.43
CA PRO A 358 -5.11 -0.64 -25.61
C PRO A 358 -5.19 -1.57 -26.84
N GLU A 359 -5.95 -1.17 -27.86
CA GLU A 359 -6.01 -1.84 -29.17
C GLU A 359 -6.33 -3.35 -29.11
N ASN A 360 -7.32 -3.72 -28.29
CA ASN A 360 -7.72 -5.13 -28.07
C ASN A 360 -6.57 -6.02 -27.58
N SER A 361 -5.57 -5.44 -26.93
CA SER A 361 -4.49 -6.20 -26.32
C SER A 361 -4.87 -6.72 -24.93
N LEU A 362 -4.27 -7.83 -24.53
CA LEU A 362 -4.31 -8.36 -23.17
C LEU A 362 -2.88 -8.41 -22.66
N ILE A 363 -2.63 -7.76 -21.53
CA ILE A 363 -1.29 -7.57 -20.98
C ILE A 363 -1.13 -8.45 -19.75
N GLY A 364 -0.16 -9.35 -19.79
CA GLY A 364 0.30 -10.14 -18.65
C GLY A 364 1.52 -9.52 -17.96
N THR A 365 2.19 -10.31 -17.12
CA THR A 365 3.46 -9.89 -16.49
C THR A 365 4.64 -9.95 -17.45
N THR A 366 4.64 -10.87 -18.43
CA THR A 366 5.75 -11.12 -19.35
C THR A 366 5.35 -11.18 -20.81
N ARG A 367 4.06 -11.24 -21.11
CA ARG A 367 3.52 -11.36 -22.48
C ARG A 367 2.43 -10.35 -22.77
N VAL A 368 2.34 -9.96 -24.03
CA VAL A 368 1.18 -9.23 -24.58
C VAL A 368 0.51 -10.12 -25.62
N TYR A 369 -0.80 -10.23 -25.51
CA TYR A 369 -1.65 -10.94 -26.45
C TYR A 369 -2.54 -9.95 -27.19
N GLN A 370 -3.10 -10.38 -28.30
CA GLN A 370 -4.09 -9.64 -29.07
C GLN A 370 -5.34 -10.50 -29.19
N TYR A 371 -6.49 -9.88 -28.94
CA TYR A 371 -7.78 -10.49 -29.14
C TYR A 371 -8.29 -10.17 -30.55
N ASP A 372 -8.54 -11.22 -31.33
CA ASP A 372 -9.24 -11.17 -32.61
C ASP A 372 -10.72 -11.47 -32.34
N SER A 373 -11.57 -10.46 -32.52
CA SER A 373 -13.03 -10.58 -32.35
C SER A 373 -13.65 -11.47 -33.41
N ASP A 374 -13.24 -11.36 -34.68
CA ASP A 374 -13.81 -12.11 -35.81
C ASP A 374 -13.59 -13.62 -35.62
N GLN A 375 -12.36 -14.00 -35.22
CA GLN A 375 -12.00 -15.39 -34.97
C GLN A 375 -12.29 -15.85 -33.54
N LYS A 376 -12.69 -14.93 -32.65
CA LYS A 376 -12.83 -15.15 -31.20
C LYS A 376 -11.61 -15.87 -30.61
N ARG A 377 -10.42 -15.39 -30.94
CA ARG A 377 -9.15 -16.02 -30.56
C ARG A 377 -8.23 -15.03 -29.89
N VAL A 378 -7.50 -15.48 -28.89
CA VAL A 378 -6.39 -14.72 -28.30
C VAL A 378 -5.08 -15.30 -28.80
N VAL A 379 -4.25 -14.46 -29.41
CA VAL A 379 -2.93 -14.85 -29.93
C VAL A 379 -1.81 -14.12 -29.19
N PRO A 380 -0.72 -14.82 -28.81
CA PRO A 380 0.45 -14.16 -28.23
C PRO A 380 1.15 -13.33 -29.31
N ARG A 381 1.48 -12.07 -29.00
CA ARG A 381 2.14 -11.15 -29.94
C ARG A 381 3.54 -10.78 -29.48
N LEU A 382 3.68 -10.48 -28.19
CA LEU A 382 4.94 -10.06 -27.59
C LEU A 382 5.31 -10.93 -26.40
N ARG A 383 6.61 -11.14 -26.23
CA ARG A 383 7.16 -11.86 -25.09
C ARG A 383 8.49 -11.25 -24.66
N LEU A 384 8.58 -10.91 -23.39
CA LEU A 384 9.83 -10.47 -22.79
C LEU A 384 10.79 -11.65 -22.52
N PRO A 385 12.11 -11.39 -22.46
CA PRO A 385 13.08 -12.36 -21.99
C PRO A 385 12.80 -12.83 -20.55
N ALA A 386 13.34 -14.00 -20.21
CA ALA A 386 13.17 -14.57 -18.88
C ALA A 386 13.71 -13.63 -17.79
N GLY A 387 12.88 -13.40 -16.76
CA GLY A 387 13.23 -12.55 -15.61
C GLY A 387 13.01 -11.06 -15.82
N GLU A 388 12.48 -10.63 -16.96
CA GLU A 388 11.98 -9.27 -17.18
C GLU A 388 10.45 -9.23 -17.01
N ARG A 389 9.92 -8.06 -16.66
CA ARG A 389 8.48 -7.82 -16.43
C ARG A 389 8.01 -6.59 -17.17
N ILE A 390 6.81 -6.63 -17.73
CA ILE A 390 6.22 -5.51 -18.44
C ILE A 390 5.90 -4.38 -17.46
N THR A 391 6.29 -3.16 -17.81
CA THR A 391 6.02 -1.94 -17.04
C THR A 391 5.30 -0.88 -17.87
N GLY A 392 5.25 -1.03 -19.19
CA GLY A 392 4.52 -0.15 -20.10
C GLY A 392 4.38 -0.75 -21.49
N TYR A 393 3.39 -0.29 -22.24
CA TYR A 393 3.08 -0.68 -23.61
C TYR A 393 2.44 0.52 -24.30
N ASP A 394 3.08 1.04 -25.34
CA ASP A 394 2.61 2.26 -26.04
C ASP A 394 3.10 2.30 -27.50
N ARG A 395 2.53 3.19 -28.30
CA ARG A 395 3.02 3.48 -29.66
C ARG A 395 4.07 4.59 -29.66
N VAL A 396 5.02 4.47 -30.58
CA VAL A 396 6.07 5.45 -30.87
C VAL A 396 6.08 5.61 -32.39
N GLY A 397 5.29 6.56 -32.90
CA GLY A 397 5.02 6.68 -34.33
C GLY A 397 4.30 5.44 -34.87
N ASP A 398 4.86 4.86 -35.93
CA ASP A 398 4.37 3.61 -36.52
C ASP A 398 4.91 2.36 -35.81
N ASP A 399 5.85 2.52 -34.88
CA ASP A 399 6.42 1.44 -34.09
C ASP A 399 5.72 1.30 -32.73
N LEU A 400 5.96 0.16 -32.10
CA LEU A 400 5.43 -0.20 -30.80
C LEU A 400 6.57 -0.31 -29.78
N ALA A 401 6.43 0.39 -28.65
CA ALA A 401 7.36 0.36 -27.54
C ALA A 401 6.81 -0.49 -26.39
N LEU A 402 7.47 -1.62 -26.13
CA LEU A 402 7.24 -2.42 -24.92
C LEU A 402 8.31 -2.09 -23.89
N LEU A 403 7.91 -1.53 -22.76
CA LEU A 403 8.78 -1.21 -21.65
C LEU A 403 8.80 -2.36 -20.64
N SER A 404 9.98 -2.81 -20.26
CA SER A 404 10.20 -3.75 -19.16
C SER A 404 10.79 -3.05 -17.92
N ASP A 405 11.10 -3.82 -16.87
CA ASP A 405 11.89 -3.36 -15.74
C ASP A 405 13.38 -3.15 -16.07
N ARG A 406 13.84 -3.55 -17.27
CA ARG A 406 15.25 -3.49 -17.68
C ARG A 406 15.52 -2.81 -19.01
N ALA A 407 14.59 -2.83 -19.96
CA ALA A 407 14.79 -2.35 -21.31
C ALA A 407 13.50 -1.84 -21.96
N VAL A 408 13.66 -1.02 -23.01
CA VAL A 408 12.64 -0.70 -24.00
C VAL A 408 12.88 -1.59 -25.21
N TYR A 409 11.81 -2.19 -25.74
CA TYR A 409 11.83 -2.97 -26.97
C TYR A 409 10.98 -2.27 -28.02
N PHE A 410 11.57 -2.00 -29.18
CA PHE A 410 10.87 -1.41 -30.32
C PHE A 410 10.51 -2.52 -31.32
N TYR A 411 9.25 -2.55 -31.73
CA TYR A 411 8.70 -3.49 -32.71
C TYR A 411 8.06 -2.72 -33.85
N ASP A 412 8.08 -3.29 -35.06
CA ASP A 412 7.35 -2.70 -36.19
C ASP A 412 5.84 -2.85 -35.94
N GLY A 413 5.12 -1.73 -35.85
CA GLY A 413 3.67 -1.76 -35.63
C GLY A 413 2.90 -2.26 -36.85
N ARG A 414 3.48 -2.25 -38.05
CA ARG A 414 2.84 -2.77 -39.27
C ARG A 414 2.74 -4.29 -39.24
N ASP A 415 3.74 -4.95 -38.65
CA ASP A 415 3.73 -6.41 -38.45
C ASP A 415 2.62 -6.84 -37.49
N LEU A 416 2.17 -5.93 -36.61
CA LEU A 416 1.04 -6.21 -35.72
C LEU A 416 -0.24 -6.47 -36.51
N ALA A 417 -0.47 -5.74 -37.61
CA ALA A 417 -1.65 -5.83 -38.45
C ALA A 417 -1.52 -6.89 -39.57
N ALA A 418 -0.30 -7.20 -40.00
CA ALA A 418 -0.07 -8.05 -41.17
C ALA A 418 -0.05 -9.57 -40.88
N SER A 419 0.12 -9.99 -39.62
CA SER A 419 0.35 -11.39 -39.24
C SER A 419 -0.07 -11.69 -37.81
N ASP A 420 -0.47 -12.92 -37.52
CA ASP A 420 -0.76 -13.40 -36.15
C ASP A 420 0.47 -13.94 -35.40
N GLY A 421 1.63 -14.04 -36.07
CA GLY A 421 2.86 -14.63 -35.51
C GLY A 421 3.63 -13.69 -34.56
N MET A 422 4.30 -14.27 -33.55
CA MET A 422 5.12 -13.54 -32.57
C MET A 422 6.02 -12.48 -33.21
N LEU A 423 5.93 -11.24 -32.72
CA LEU A 423 6.76 -10.14 -33.21
C LEU A 423 8.19 -10.26 -32.67
N THR A 424 9.14 -9.87 -33.50
CA THR A 424 10.56 -9.82 -33.14
C THR A 424 10.98 -8.37 -32.90
N PRO A 425 11.66 -8.06 -31.79
CA PRO A 425 12.09 -6.69 -31.53
C PRO A 425 13.13 -6.26 -32.55
N ARG A 426 12.94 -5.11 -33.19
CA ARG A 426 13.94 -4.48 -34.07
C ARG A 426 15.14 -4.01 -33.27
N GLN A 427 14.86 -3.39 -32.13
CA GLN A 427 15.86 -2.80 -31.28
C GLN A 427 15.53 -3.04 -29.80
N ARG A 428 16.58 -3.16 -28.98
CA ARG A 428 16.49 -3.28 -27.52
C ARG A 428 17.40 -2.26 -26.87
N LEU A 429 16.80 -1.34 -26.11
CA LEU A 429 17.51 -0.29 -25.41
C LEU A 429 17.44 -0.51 -23.90
N ALA A 430 18.58 -0.73 -23.24
CA ALA A 430 18.60 -0.87 -21.79
C ALA A 430 18.17 0.44 -21.10
N ILE A 431 17.31 0.35 -20.08
CA ILE A 431 16.96 1.47 -19.24
C ILE A 431 18.18 1.78 -18.36
N PRO A 432 18.70 3.03 -18.35
CA PRO A 432 19.97 3.34 -17.69
C PRO A 432 19.88 3.39 -16.15
N GLY A 433 18.68 3.22 -15.59
CA GLY A 433 18.40 3.31 -14.16
C GLY A 433 17.30 2.33 -13.74
N LYS A 434 16.79 2.53 -12.52
CA LYS A 434 15.72 1.70 -11.97
C LYS A 434 14.34 2.20 -12.41
N VAL A 435 13.48 1.27 -12.84
CA VAL A 435 12.19 1.61 -13.45
C VAL A 435 11.23 2.31 -12.49
N GLY A 436 11.31 2.04 -11.18
CA GLY A 436 10.50 2.71 -10.16
C GLY A 436 10.84 4.19 -9.97
N ASP A 437 12.02 4.63 -10.44
CA ASP A 437 12.41 6.05 -10.47
C ASP A 437 12.08 6.73 -11.80
N LEU A 438 11.81 5.96 -12.85
CA LEU A 438 11.51 6.49 -14.19
C LEU A 438 10.17 7.21 -14.16
N TYR A 439 10.19 8.52 -14.38
CA TYR A 439 8.98 9.34 -14.51
C TYR A 439 8.33 9.10 -15.87
N ARG A 440 9.10 9.34 -16.94
CA ARG A 440 8.75 9.10 -18.34
C ARG A 440 10.00 8.88 -19.19
N ALA A 441 9.79 8.39 -20.40
CA ALA A 441 10.75 8.38 -21.49
C ALA A 441 10.15 9.11 -22.71
N ASP A 442 10.99 9.80 -23.47
CA ASP A 442 10.57 10.50 -24.69
C ASP A 442 11.49 10.07 -25.82
N ALA A 443 10.93 9.67 -26.97
CA ALA A 443 11.72 9.32 -28.14
C ALA A 443 11.39 10.18 -29.35
N ILE A 444 12.41 10.43 -30.16
CA ILE A 444 12.27 10.82 -31.56
C ILE A 444 12.86 9.74 -32.44
N GLU A 445 12.18 9.48 -33.54
CA GLU A 445 12.70 8.65 -34.62
C GLU A 445 13.77 9.44 -35.39
N LEU A 446 14.90 8.78 -35.62
CA LEU A 446 15.99 9.24 -36.45
C LEU A 446 16.04 8.35 -37.71
N LEU A 447 16.74 8.81 -38.74
CA LEU A 447 16.92 8.04 -39.98
C LEU A 447 17.55 6.66 -39.77
N ASP A 448 18.31 6.48 -38.70
CA ASP A 448 19.05 5.27 -38.39
C ASP A 448 18.79 4.74 -36.97
N GLY A 449 17.63 5.04 -36.37
CA GLY A 449 17.20 4.50 -35.08
C GLY A 449 16.42 5.50 -34.22
N TYR A 450 16.68 5.55 -32.91
CA TYR A 450 16.00 6.50 -32.01
C TYR A 450 16.98 7.27 -31.14
N LEU A 451 16.59 8.49 -30.80
CA LEU A 451 17.14 9.21 -29.65
C LEU A 451 16.09 9.20 -28.54
N VAL A 452 16.46 8.68 -27.36
CA VAL A 452 15.57 8.50 -26.23
C VAL A 452 16.07 9.30 -25.02
N SER A 453 15.18 10.08 -24.42
CA SER A 453 15.36 10.82 -23.18
C SER A 453 14.69 10.07 -22.04
N PHE A 454 15.44 9.58 -21.06
CA PHE A 454 14.90 8.99 -19.83
C PHE A 454 14.94 10.02 -18.70
N LEU A 455 13.79 10.32 -18.08
CA LEU A 455 13.71 11.20 -16.92
C LEU A 455 13.45 10.39 -15.65
N PHE A 456 14.41 10.39 -14.72
CA PHE A 456 14.30 9.72 -13.42
C PHE A 456 14.03 10.75 -12.33
N SER A 457 12.76 10.90 -11.93
CA SER A 457 12.36 11.83 -10.87
C SER A 457 11.15 11.37 -10.04
N ARG A 458 10.50 10.25 -10.41
CA ARG A 458 9.19 9.82 -9.89
C ARG A 458 9.10 9.84 -8.35
N SER A 459 10.14 9.34 -7.69
CA SER A 459 10.22 9.23 -6.23
C SER A 459 11.28 10.15 -5.61
N ALA A 460 11.80 11.13 -6.34
CA ALA A 460 12.90 11.99 -5.90
C ALA A 460 12.56 12.88 -4.69
N HIS A 461 11.27 13.17 -4.48
CA HIS A 461 10.75 13.96 -3.37
C HIS A 461 10.82 13.26 -2.00
N ASN A 462 11.04 11.94 -1.96
CA ASN A 462 11.08 11.15 -0.72
C ASN A 462 12.39 10.34 -0.58
N ALA A 463 12.58 9.71 0.58
CA ALA A 463 13.80 9.00 0.93
C ALA A 463 14.00 7.66 0.19
N GLU A 464 13.03 7.20 -0.62
CA GLU A 464 13.07 5.92 -1.34
C GLU A 464 13.66 6.08 -2.74
N GLY A 465 13.28 7.13 -3.47
CA GLY A 465 13.68 7.29 -4.87
C GLY A 465 15.14 7.70 -5.06
N ALA A 466 15.60 7.70 -6.32
CA ALA A 466 16.90 8.22 -6.73
C ALA A 466 17.03 9.75 -6.55
N LEU A 467 18.25 10.28 -6.62
CA LEU A 467 18.43 11.71 -6.92
C LEU A 467 17.96 11.97 -8.35
N PRO A 468 17.30 13.10 -8.65
CA PRO A 468 16.68 13.30 -9.95
C PRO A 468 17.75 13.52 -11.03
N TYR A 469 17.60 12.85 -12.18
CA TYR A 469 18.47 13.05 -13.34
C TYR A 469 17.74 12.73 -14.64
N GLN A 470 18.29 13.23 -15.74
CA GLN A 470 17.88 12.91 -17.10
C GLN A 470 19.05 12.26 -17.84
N GLN A 471 18.77 11.24 -18.65
CA GLN A 471 19.77 10.60 -19.49
C GLN A 471 19.29 10.48 -20.94
N MET A 472 20.09 11.01 -21.86
CA MET A 472 19.91 10.88 -23.31
C MET A 472 20.71 9.68 -23.80
N THR A 473 20.04 8.78 -24.52
CA THR A 473 20.66 7.60 -25.13
C THR A 473 20.19 7.48 -26.56
N ARG A 474 21.11 7.28 -27.49
CA ARG A 474 20.80 6.92 -28.87
C ARG A 474 20.88 5.42 -29.03
N ILE A 475 20.01 4.85 -29.84
CA ILE A 475 20.13 3.48 -30.34
C ILE A 475 20.06 3.54 -31.85
N ASP A 476 21.00 2.86 -32.52
CA ASP A 476 21.00 2.75 -33.97
C ASP A 476 20.24 1.50 -34.47
N ASP A 477 20.05 1.40 -35.78
CA ASP A 477 19.41 0.25 -36.45
C ASP A 477 20.19 -1.07 -36.31
N GLN A 478 21.46 -1.01 -35.91
CA GLN A 478 22.24 -2.19 -35.56
C GLN A 478 22.04 -2.60 -34.09
N GLY A 479 21.22 -1.87 -33.34
CA GLY A 479 20.94 -2.10 -31.93
C GLY A 479 22.04 -1.61 -30.99
N ARG A 480 22.99 -0.80 -31.47
CA ARG A 480 24.07 -0.26 -30.65
C ARG A 480 23.58 0.97 -29.88
N ALA A 481 23.42 0.80 -28.57
CA ALA A 481 23.07 1.89 -27.67
C ALA A 481 24.30 2.72 -27.27
N MET A 482 24.21 4.04 -27.36
CA MET A 482 25.25 4.99 -26.95
C MET A 482 24.67 6.04 -25.99
N PRO A 483 25.18 6.16 -24.76
CA PRO A 483 24.81 7.27 -23.89
C PRO A 483 25.38 8.57 -24.45
N ILE A 484 24.51 9.55 -24.72
CA ILE A 484 24.88 10.83 -25.32
C ILE A 484 25.21 11.86 -24.24
N MET A 485 24.33 11.99 -23.24
CA MET A 485 24.45 12.99 -22.19
C MET A 485 23.69 12.56 -20.95
N ARG A 486 24.23 12.90 -19.78
CA ARG A 486 23.53 12.82 -18.50
C ARG A 486 23.49 14.19 -17.85
N ARG A 487 22.30 14.59 -17.41
CA ARG A 487 22.04 15.84 -16.71
C ARG A 487 21.49 15.53 -15.32
N ASP A 488 22.32 15.74 -14.29
CA ASP A 488 21.82 15.69 -12.91
C ASP A 488 20.95 16.93 -12.64
N LEU A 489 19.78 16.73 -12.04
CA LEU A 489 18.78 17.77 -11.84
C LEU A 489 18.83 18.27 -10.40
N LYS A 490 18.54 19.55 -10.20
CA LYS A 490 18.35 20.09 -8.85
C LYS A 490 17.03 19.56 -8.29
N SER A 491 17.07 18.91 -7.13
CA SER A 491 15.83 18.55 -6.43
C SER A 491 15.12 19.81 -5.96
N GLY A 492 13.79 19.86 -6.13
CA GLY A 492 12.98 20.95 -5.60
C GLY A 492 12.87 20.90 -4.07
N PHE A 493 13.14 19.73 -3.47
CA PHE A 493 12.96 19.49 -2.05
C PHE A 493 14.28 19.53 -1.28
N PRO A 494 14.37 20.29 -0.17
CA PRO A 494 15.51 20.24 0.72
C PRO A 494 15.75 18.84 1.27
N ALA A 495 17.00 18.48 1.56
CA ALA A 495 17.34 17.16 2.09
C ALA A 495 16.59 16.82 3.39
N LEU A 496 16.35 17.80 4.28
CA LEU A 496 15.58 17.56 5.51
C LEU A 496 14.13 17.18 5.21
N TRP A 497 13.53 17.77 4.18
CA TRP A 497 12.17 17.43 3.75
C TRP A 497 12.12 16.01 3.18
N ARG A 498 13.02 15.71 2.24
CA ARG A 498 13.09 14.39 1.61
C ARG A 498 13.21 13.24 2.62
N TYR A 499 13.96 13.46 3.69
CA TYR A 499 14.20 12.48 4.75
C TYR A 499 13.38 12.71 6.03
N GLN A 500 12.30 13.50 5.96
CA GLN A 500 11.49 13.88 7.14
C GLN A 500 10.90 12.69 7.92
N ASN A 501 10.58 11.61 7.22
CA ASN A 501 10.04 10.39 7.83
C ASN A 501 11.15 9.50 8.43
N TRP A 502 12.40 9.71 8.03
CA TRP A 502 13.54 8.87 8.39
C TRP A 502 14.28 9.41 9.63
N PHE A 503 14.71 10.68 9.62
CA PHE A 503 15.58 11.20 10.67
C PHE A 503 14.98 11.22 12.09
N PRO A 504 13.65 11.32 12.30
CA PRO A 504 13.10 11.27 13.65
C PRO A 504 13.25 9.89 14.31
N ALA A 505 13.25 8.80 13.54
CA ALA A 505 13.44 7.44 14.02
C ALA A 505 13.92 6.49 12.90
N PRO A 506 15.21 6.49 12.55
CA PRO A 506 15.75 5.70 11.43
C PRO A 506 15.43 4.21 11.51
N VAL A 507 15.53 3.62 12.70
CA VAL A 507 15.27 2.19 12.92
C VAL A 507 13.80 1.85 12.71
N ILE A 508 12.88 2.69 13.22
CA ILE A 508 11.44 2.47 13.01
C ILE A 508 11.10 2.61 11.52
N TYR A 509 11.70 3.57 10.82
CA TYR A 509 11.50 3.75 9.37
C TYR A 509 11.90 2.49 8.59
N GLU A 510 13.10 1.94 8.82
CA GLU A 510 13.53 0.73 8.10
C GLU A 510 12.70 -0.51 8.46
N LEU A 511 12.29 -0.64 9.73
CA LEU A 511 11.38 -1.71 10.16
C LEU A 511 10.01 -1.58 9.51
N GLN A 512 9.45 -0.37 9.44
CA GLN A 512 8.18 -0.09 8.79
C GLN A 512 8.27 -0.38 7.28
N ARG A 513 9.37 0.01 6.63
CA ARG A 513 9.63 -0.27 5.22
C ARG A 513 9.69 -1.78 4.96
N ALA A 514 10.40 -2.52 5.80
CA ALA A 514 10.46 -3.98 5.72
C ALA A 514 9.07 -4.62 5.96
N ALA A 515 8.33 -4.14 6.97
CA ALA A 515 6.99 -4.61 7.27
C ALA A 515 5.99 -4.32 6.13
N ARG A 516 6.12 -3.17 5.44
CA ARG A 516 5.31 -2.82 4.26
C ARG A 516 5.44 -3.84 3.13
N ARG A 517 6.66 -4.37 2.95
CA ARG A 517 7.05 -5.33 1.90
C ARG A 517 6.92 -6.79 2.33
N LEU A 518 6.52 -7.05 3.56
CA LEU A 518 6.38 -8.42 4.04
C LEU A 518 5.29 -9.13 3.22
N PHE A 519 5.65 -10.26 2.60
CA PHE A 519 4.81 -11.00 1.65
C PHE A 519 4.39 -10.21 0.40
N ALA A 520 5.08 -9.13 0.07
CA ALA A 520 4.94 -8.48 -1.22
C ALA A 520 5.68 -9.30 -2.29
N GLY A 521 5.07 -9.44 -3.46
CA GLY A 521 5.80 -9.80 -4.67
C GLY A 521 6.71 -8.67 -5.14
N TYR A 522 7.34 -8.81 -6.31
CA TYR A 522 8.01 -7.69 -6.96
C TYR A 522 7.00 -6.58 -7.26
N GLN A 523 7.36 -5.34 -6.90
CA GLN A 523 6.55 -4.14 -7.12
C GLN A 523 7.37 -3.15 -7.95
N ILE A 524 6.85 -2.76 -9.12
CA ILE A 524 7.52 -1.85 -10.06
C ILE A 524 7.86 -0.52 -9.36
N THR A 525 6.94 -0.02 -8.52
CA THR A 525 7.08 1.24 -7.78
C THR A 525 8.16 1.22 -6.70
N ASP A 526 8.63 0.05 -6.28
CA ASP A 526 9.62 -0.10 -5.23
C ASP A 526 11.03 -0.38 -5.77
N ASP A 527 11.17 -0.69 -7.07
CA ASP A 527 12.46 -0.86 -7.74
C ASP A 527 13.09 0.52 -7.98
N THR A 528 13.75 1.01 -6.93
CA THR A 528 14.29 2.37 -6.82
C THR A 528 15.76 2.34 -6.42
N ALA A 529 16.54 3.30 -6.89
CA ALA A 529 17.96 3.46 -6.59
C ALA A 529 18.15 4.44 -5.43
N ARG A 530 17.83 3.98 -4.21
CA ARG A 530 17.93 4.79 -2.99
C ARG A 530 19.37 5.33 -2.77
N PRO A 531 19.59 6.66 -2.75
CA PRO A 531 20.90 7.23 -2.50
C PRO A 531 21.27 7.13 -1.00
N PRO A 532 22.57 7.20 -0.66
CA PRO A 532 23.00 7.26 0.73
C PRO A 532 22.43 8.50 1.42
N VAL A 533 22.09 8.36 2.70
CA VAL A 533 21.57 9.48 3.50
C VAL A 533 22.62 10.59 3.61
N PRO A 534 22.30 11.85 3.29
CA PRO A 534 23.25 12.96 3.41
C PRO A 534 23.78 13.11 4.84
N ARG A 535 25.07 13.43 4.99
CA ARG A 535 25.75 13.54 6.29
C ARG A 535 25.01 14.45 7.26
N GLN A 536 24.50 15.59 6.80
CA GLN A 536 23.75 16.54 7.62
C GLN A 536 22.48 15.92 8.24
N VAL A 537 21.75 15.10 7.47
CA VAL A 537 20.55 14.41 7.93
C VAL A 537 20.92 13.31 8.93
N ALA A 538 21.99 12.56 8.66
CA ALA A 538 22.50 11.54 9.57
C ALA A 538 22.97 12.13 10.91
N VAL A 539 23.63 13.30 10.90
CA VAL A 539 24.03 14.02 12.12
C VAL A 539 22.79 14.45 12.92
N ILE A 540 21.77 15.01 12.26
CA ILE A 540 20.52 15.39 12.95
C ILE A 540 19.84 14.18 13.58
N ALA A 541 19.74 13.06 12.86
CA ALA A 541 19.22 11.82 13.42
C ALA A 541 20.02 11.36 14.66
N GLY A 542 21.36 11.38 14.58
CA GLY A 542 22.24 11.04 15.70
C GLY A 542 22.08 11.98 16.91
N VAL A 543 21.91 13.28 16.67
CA VAL A 543 21.63 14.26 17.74
C VAL A 543 20.27 13.98 18.38
N LEU A 544 19.22 13.71 17.60
CA LEU A 544 17.90 13.37 18.15
C LEU A 544 17.92 12.08 18.96
N MET A 545 18.66 11.07 18.51
CA MET A 545 18.88 9.82 19.25
C MET A 545 19.59 10.07 20.59
N LEU A 546 20.65 10.89 20.59
CA LEU A 546 21.37 11.26 21.81
C LEU A 546 20.50 12.07 22.77
N LEU A 547 19.76 13.07 22.28
CA LEU A 547 18.82 13.86 23.08
C LEU A 547 17.70 12.97 23.65
N SER A 548 17.21 12.01 22.88
CA SER A 548 16.23 11.04 23.34
C SER A 548 16.77 10.17 24.49
N LEU A 549 17.99 9.65 24.34
CA LEU A 549 18.70 8.89 25.37
C LEU A 549 18.90 9.71 26.65
N LEU A 550 19.43 10.93 26.55
CA LEU A 550 19.65 11.82 27.70
C LEU A 550 18.32 12.20 28.36
N GLY A 551 17.29 12.46 27.56
CA GLY A 551 15.93 12.68 28.02
C GLY A 551 15.37 11.49 28.80
N ALA A 552 15.66 10.26 28.37
CA ALA A 552 15.28 9.03 29.07
C ALA A 552 16.05 8.85 30.38
N VAL A 553 17.37 9.12 30.41
CA VAL A 553 18.17 9.11 31.65
C VAL A 553 17.58 10.08 32.68
N TRP A 554 17.24 11.29 32.25
CA TRP A 554 16.63 12.29 33.12
C TRP A 554 15.22 11.92 33.57
N TRP A 555 14.38 11.40 32.67
CA TRP A 555 13.00 11.07 32.97
C TRP A 555 12.88 9.85 33.88
N THR A 556 13.59 8.77 33.58
CA THR A 556 13.52 7.51 34.35
C THR A 556 13.96 7.67 35.80
N ARG A 557 14.82 8.65 36.11
CA ARG A 557 15.16 9.04 37.50
C ARG A 557 13.96 9.48 38.32
N LYS A 558 12.90 9.95 37.68
CA LYS A 558 11.66 10.44 38.30
C LYS A 558 10.53 9.41 38.27
N THR A 559 10.84 8.15 37.98
CA THR A 559 9.86 7.04 37.86
C THR A 559 10.26 5.87 38.75
N ASP A 560 9.30 5.02 39.11
CA ASP A 560 9.51 3.82 39.95
C ASP A 560 9.95 2.58 39.15
N LEU A 561 10.65 2.78 38.03
CA LEU A 561 11.19 1.69 37.22
C LEU A 561 12.37 1.00 37.91
N SER A 562 12.37 -0.33 37.86
CA SER A 562 13.52 -1.16 38.25
C SER A 562 14.75 -0.84 37.38
N MET A 563 15.95 -1.15 37.88
CA MET A 563 17.19 -0.87 37.13
C MET A 563 17.25 -1.54 35.75
N PRO A 564 16.87 -2.84 35.59
CA PRO A 564 16.83 -3.46 34.27
C PRO A 564 15.83 -2.78 33.33
N ALA A 565 14.63 -2.44 33.81
CA ALA A 565 13.62 -1.75 33.00
C ALA A 565 14.07 -0.35 32.59
N ARG A 566 14.77 0.36 33.49
CA ARG A 566 15.36 1.67 33.24
C ARG A 566 16.42 1.61 32.14
N ILE A 567 17.36 0.67 32.23
CA ILE A 567 18.38 0.47 31.20
C ILE A 567 17.73 0.14 29.86
N ALA A 568 16.75 -0.77 29.84
CA ALA A 568 16.03 -1.14 28.63
C ALA A 568 15.36 0.07 27.95
N TRP A 569 14.69 0.93 28.73
CA TRP A 569 14.09 2.16 28.19
C TRP A 569 15.11 3.18 27.70
N ILE A 570 16.24 3.35 28.39
CA ILE A 570 17.32 4.26 27.95
C ILE A 570 17.91 3.78 26.62
N VAL A 571 18.20 2.48 26.50
CA VAL A 571 18.68 1.86 25.26
C VAL A 571 17.63 2.02 24.14
N ALA A 572 16.36 1.72 24.43
CA ALA A 572 15.28 1.90 23.46
C ALA A 572 15.17 3.35 22.96
N CYS A 573 15.32 4.34 23.84
CA CYS A 573 15.31 5.76 23.45
C CYS A 573 16.54 6.15 22.61
N GLY A 574 17.71 5.56 22.89
CA GLY A 574 18.91 5.76 22.07
C GLY A 574 18.81 5.13 20.68
N VAL A 575 18.15 3.98 20.54
CA VAL A 575 18.04 3.25 19.26
C VAL A 575 16.84 3.70 18.44
N LEU A 576 15.68 3.85 19.08
CA LEU A 576 14.41 4.18 18.44
C LEU A 576 14.08 5.68 18.48
N SER A 577 14.96 6.49 19.08
CA SER A 577 14.88 7.97 19.08
C SER A 577 13.60 8.52 19.74
N LEU A 578 13.07 9.63 19.25
CA LEU A 578 11.96 10.40 19.85
C LEU A 578 10.70 9.56 20.13
N PRO A 579 10.24 8.65 19.23
CA PRO A 579 9.06 7.83 19.50
C PRO A 579 9.16 6.99 20.78
N ALA A 580 10.33 6.46 21.12
CA ALA A 580 10.54 5.71 22.35
C ALA A 580 10.52 6.61 23.60
N LEU A 581 11.07 7.83 23.53
CA LEU A 581 10.98 8.79 24.64
C LEU A 581 9.55 9.26 24.88
N MET A 582 8.79 9.53 23.80
CA MET A 582 7.38 9.88 23.89
C MET A 582 6.57 8.73 24.52
N SER A 583 6.78 7.49 24.04
CA SER A 583 6.17 6.27 24.59
C SER A 583 6.49 6.09 26.08
N LEU A 584 7.77 6.24 26.49
CA LEU A 584 8.21 6.18 27.89
C LEU A 584 7.44 7.17 28.77
N ARG A 585 7.30 8.43 28.34
CA ARG A 585 6.61 9.47 29.10
C ARG A 585 5.11 9.21 29.25
N LEU A 586 4.48 8.63 28.23
CA LEU A 586 3.05 8.30 28.25
C LEU A 586 2.75 7.10 29.15
N ILE A 587 3.61 6.08 29.12
CA ILE A 587 3.43 4.84 29.89
C ILE A 587 3.82 5.03 31.36
N HIS A 588 4.91 5.74 31.64
CA HIS A 588 5.46 5.90 32.99
C HIS A 588 5.47 7.38 33.42
N PRO A 589 4.37 7.88 34.03
CA PRO A 589 4.34 9.21 34.65
C PRO A 589 5.43 9.41 35.70
N ARG A 590 5.67 10.68 36.04
CA ARG A 590 6.48 11.02 37.23
C ARG A 590 5.84 10.43 38.48
N ARG A 591 6.67 9.94 39.38
CA ARG A 591 6.28 9.50 40.72
C ARG A 591 5.51 10.61 41.43
N GLU A 592 4.34 10.29 41.97
CA GLU A 592 3.62 11.20 42.86
C GLU A 592 4.38 11.25 44.19
N VAL A 593 4.90 12.43 44.53
CA VAL A 593 5.45 12.70 45.86
C VAL A 593 4.25 13.07 46.73
N LEU A 594 3.74 12.12 47.50
CA LEU A 594 2.79 12.44 48.56
C LEU A 594 3.50 13.38 49.54
N GLN A 595 3.02 14.63 49.64
CA GLN A 595 3.44 15.50 50.73
C GLN A 595 3.10 14.78 52.04
N PRO A 596 4.02 14.69 53.01
CA PRO A 596 3.70 14.11 54.29
C PRO A 596 2.50 14.87 54.85
N GLN A 597 1.39 14.17 55.06
CA GLN A 597 0.26 14.72 55.81
C GLN A 597 0.84 15.20 57.14
N LEU A 598 0.78 16.51 57.37
CA LEU A 598 0.99 17.08 58.70
C LEU A 598 0.01 16.35 59.62
N VAL A 599 0.53 15.40 60.39
CA VAL A 599 -0.23 14.76 61.46
C VAL A 599 -0.64 15.89 62.38
N ALA A 600 -1.94 16.21 62.38
CA ALA A 600 -2.49 17.16 63.32
C ALA A 600 -2.13 16.64 64.72
N GLN A 601 -1.29 17.39 65.43
CA GLN A 601 -1.03 17.10 66.83
C GLN A 601 -2.38 17.15 67.57
N PRO A 602 -2.71 16.15 68.39
CA PRO A 602 -3.93 16.20 69.18
C PRO A 602 -3.88 17.43 70.07
N ALA A 603 -4.93 18.25 70.01
CA ALA A 603 -5.10 19.39 70.91
C ALA A 603 -5.22 18.83 72.33
N LEU A 604 -4.21 19.08 73.16
CA LEU A 604 -4.34 19.01 74.61
C LEU A 604 -5.01 20.31 75.06
N ALA A 605 -6.29 20.21 75.44
CA ALA A 605 -7.00 21.22 76.22
C ALA A 605 -7.81 20.50 77.29
#